data_AF-A0AAP0S7G6-F1
#
_entry.id   AF-A0AAP0S7G6-F1
#
_cell.length_a   1.000
_cell.length_b   1.000
_cell.length_c   1.000
_cell.angle_alpha   90.00
_cell.angle_beta   90.00
_cell.angle_gamma   90.00
#
_symmetry.space_group_name_H-M   'P 1'
#
loop_
_entity.id
_entity.type
_entity.pdbx_description
1 polymer ?
#
loop_
_entity_poly.entity_id
_entity_poly.type
_entity_poly.pdbx_seq_one_letter_code
_entity_poly.pdbx_strand_id
1 'polypeptide(L)'
;MALLLSLLVVLGFSSLLLQIHTSQALTCTSQKFTKNRLYNHCSDLPHLRSYLHWTYDPSKSSLNLAFIAPPAKPSGWVAWAINPKRAGMVGAQALIAFQKGDGSMTVKTFDLVSYKLINQTKIAFDVSSVEGEHEDGVMRIFVTGGFAGEYDDGESGVAGWERCGERDDACYACPPGGKFEVQGHA
;
A
#
# COMPACT_ATOMS: atom_id res chain seq x y z
N MET A 1 -38.62 40.19 13.85
CA MET A 1 -37.19 40.15 13.47
C MET A 1 -36.29 39.55 14.55
N ALA A 2 -36.30 40.05 15.78
CA ALA A 2 -35.42 39.54 16.85
C ALA A 2 -35.55 38.03 17.12
N LEU A 3 -36.77 37.49 17.18
CA LEU A 3 -37.01 36.05 17.38
C LEU A 3 -36.50 35.16 16.23
N LEU A 4 -36.53 35.68 15.00
CA LEU A 4 -36.05 34.96 13.81
C LEU A 4 -34.52 34.92 13.79
N LEU A 5 -33.86 36.03 14.19
CA LEU A 5 -32.42 36.12 14.36
C LEU A 5 -31.91 35.18 15.46
N SER A 6 -32.60 35.11 16.61
CA SER A 6 -32.24 34.19 17.68
C SER A 6 -32.34 32.72 17.26
N LEU A 7 -33.37 32.35 16.49
CA LEU A 7 -33.56 30.98 16.00
C LEU A 7 -32.44 30.58 15.01
N LEU A 8 -32.04 31.49 14.12
CA LEU A 8 -30.95 31.26 13.17
C LEU A 8 -29.59 31.08 13.87
N VAL A 9 -29.32 31.84 14.94
CA VAL A 9 -28.09 31.71 15.73
C VAL A 9 -28.04 30.38 16.47
N VAL A 10 -29.15 29.93 17.06
CA VAL A 10 -29.23 28.64 17.77
C VAL A 10 -29.07 27.46 16.79
N LEU A 11 -29.70 27.52 15.62
CA LEU A 11 -29.55 26.50 14.58
C LEU A 11 -28.11 26.44 14.03
N GLY A 12 -27.47 27.59 13.84
CA GLY A 12 -26.08 27.67 13.38
C GLY A 12 -25.04 27.18 14.41
N PHE A 13 -25.31 27.39 15.71
CA PHE A 13 -24.45 26.83 16.78
C PHE A 13 -24.64 25.32 16.95
N SER A 14 -25.86 24.81 16.77
CA SER A 14 -26.18 23.38 16.85
C SER A 14 -25.49 22.56 15.75
N SER A 15 -25.42 23.09 14.52
CA SER A 15 -24.74 22.42 13.41
C SER A 15 -23.21 22.37 13.58
N LEU A 16 -22.61 23.33 14.28
CA LEU A 16 -21.17 23.34 14.56
C LEU A 16 -20.75 22.30 15.60
N LEU A 17 -21.64 21.94 16.54
CA LEU A 17 -21.40 20.95 17.59
C LEU A 17 -21.50 19.49 17.09
N LEU A 18 -22.08 19.27 15.91
CA LEU A 18 -22.25 17.93 15.31
C LEU A 18 -21.05 17.47 14.47
N GLN A 19 -20.00 18.29 14.28
CA GLN A 19 -18.80 17.93 13.52
C GLN A 19 -17.66 17.38 14.38
N ILE A 20 -17.98 16.64 15.44
CA ILE A 20 -16.97 15.90 16.21
C ILE A 20 -16.60 14.66 15.38
N HIS A 21 -15.72 14.82 14.40
CA HIS A 21 -15.09 13.70 13.73
C HIS A 21 -14.14 13.03 14.72
N THR A 22 -14.59 11.94 15.35
CA THR A 22 -13.70 11.06 16.09
C THR A 22 -12.77 10.38 15.09
N SER A 23 -11.57 10.95 14.90
CA SER A 23 -10.52 10.28 14.14
C SER A 23 -9.97 9.14 15.00
N GLN A 24 -10.60 7.97 14.94
CA GLN A 24 -9.95 6.77 15.45
C GLN A 24 -8.73 6.51 14.55
N ALA A 25 -7.55 6.45 15.15
CA ALA A 25 -6.36 6.02 14.44
C ALA A 25 -6.57 4.55 14.04
N LEU A 26 -6.60 4.30 12.73
CA LEU A 26 -6.65 2.94 12.22
C LEU A 26 -5.28 2.27 12.43
N THR A 27 -5.31 0.99 12.80
CA THR A 27 -4.15 0.10 12.81
C THR A 27 -4.23 -0.87 11.64
N CYS A 28 -3.16 -1.60 11.34
CA CYS A 28 -3.19 -2.64 10.31
C CYS A 28 -4.28 -3.69 10.63
N THR A 29 -4.39 -4.11 11.90
CA THR A 29 -5.40 -5.11 12.32
C THR A 29 -6.85 -4.63 12.17
N SER A 30 -7.09 -3.32 12.11
CA SER A 30 -8.42 -2.75 11.90
C SER A 30 -8.85 -2.65 10.43
N GLN A 31 -7.92 -2.88 9.49
CA GLN A 31 -8.19 -2.77 8.06
C GLN A 31 -9.15 -3.88 7.60
N LYS A 32 -10.15 -3.48 6.82
CA LYS A 32 -11.11 -4.39 6.19
C LYS A 32 -10.89 -4.45 4.70
N PHE A 33 -11.17 -5.62 4.13
CA PHE A 33 -11.02 -5.89 2.71
C PHE A 33 -12.31 -6.40 2.12
N THR A 34 -12.52 -6.06 0.85
CA THR A 34 -13.59 -6.60 0.03
C THR A 34 -13.20 -7.99 -0.48
N LYS A 35 -14.14 -8.67 -1.16
CA LYS A 35 -13.91 -9.95 -1.85
C LYS A 35 -13.36 -11.08 -0.95
N ASN A 36 -13.65 -11.04 0.35
CA ASN A 36 -13.18 -12.03 1.33
C ASN A 36 -11.65 -12.23 1.34
N ARG A 37 -10.88 -11.17 1.05
CA ARG A 37 -9.42 -11.23 1.17
C ARG A 37 -9.03 -11.33 2.65
N LEU A 38 -8.25 -12.35 2.99
CA LEU A 38 -7.77 -12.61 4.34
C LEU A 38 -6.24 -12.64 4.36
N TYR A 39 -5.66 -11.96 5.34
CA TYR A 39 -4.22 -11.84 5.50
C TYR A 39 -3.82 -12.32 6.90
N ASN A 40 -2.81 -13.20 6.97
CA ASN A 40 -2.32 -13.77 8.23
C ASN A 40 -1.38 -12.82 8.97
N HIS A 41 -0.76 -11.90 8.22
CA HIS A 41 0.20 -10.95 8.74
C HIS A 41 -0.15 -9.53 8.29
N CYS A 42 0.15 -8.57 9.15
CA CYS A 42 0.11 -7.16 8.80
C CYS A 42 1.17 -6.36 9.57
N SER A 43 1.48 -5.17 9.05
CA SER A 43 2.36 -4.19 9.67
C SER A 43 1.84 -2.78 9.43
N ASP A 44 1.85 -1.96 10.48
CA ASP A 44 1.76 -0.52 10.36
C ASP A 44 3.10 0.01 9.81
N LEU A 45 3.05 0.89 8.81
CA LEU A 45 4.25 1.51 8.26
C LEU A 45 4.47 2.89 8.90
N PRO A 46 5.73 3.32 9.07
CA PRO A 46 6.07 4.50 9.88
C PRO A 46 5.58 5.83 9.28
N HIS A 47 5.23 5.83 7.99
CA HIS A 47 4.87 7.04 7.26
C HIS A 47 3.59 6.87 6.44
N LEU A 48 3.03 8.01 6.01
CA LEU A 48 1.91 8.09 5.07
C LEU A 48 0.60 7.45 5.56
N ARG A 49 0.46 7.13 6.85
CA ARG A 49 -0.69 6.39 7.41
C ARG A 49 -0.98 5.14 6.59
N SER A 50 0.08 4.40 6.31
CA SER A 50 0.05 3.27 5.38
C SER A 50 0.22 1.94 6.11
N TYR A 51 -0.32 0.89 5.50
CA TYR A 51 -0.37 -0.45 6.08
C TYR A 51 0.01 -1.48 5.02
N LEU A 52 0.68 -2.53 5.47
CA LEU A 52 1.02 -3.68 4.65
C LEU A 52 0.37 -4.92 5.23
N HIS A 53 -0.26 -5.72 4.38
CA HIS A 53 -0.86 -7.01 4.74
C HIS A 53 -0.35 -8.08 3.79
N TRP A 54 -0.08 -9.28 4.31
CA TRP A 54 0.35 -10.38 3.47
C TRP A 54 -0.02 -11.76 4.04
N THR A 55 -0.11 -12.71 3.12
CA THR A 55 -0.16 -14.16 3.40
C THR A 55 0.66 -14.85 2.35
N TYR A 56 1.55 -15.73 2.80
CA TYR A 56 2.29 -16.62 1.92
C TYR A 56 1.69 -18.03 1.98
N ASP A 57 1.43 -18.60 0.80
CA ASP A 57 1.04 -20.01 0.63
C ASP A 57 2.27 -20.80 0.12
N PRO A 58 3.00 -21.50 1.00
CA PRO A 58 4.18 -22.25 0.59
C PRO A 58 3.86 -23.40 -0.38
N SER A 59 2.64 -23.96 -0.31
CA SER A 59 2.24 -25.06 -1.20
C SER A 59 2.08 -24.62 -2.65
N LYS A 60 1.75 -23.33 -2.86
CA LYS A 60 1.61 -22.70 -4.17
C LYS A 60 2.77 -21.79 -4.53
N SER A 61 3.77 -21.65 -3.64
CA SER A 61 4.82 -20.64 -3.73
C SER A 61 4.27 -19.24 -4.06
N SER A 62 3.16 -18.87 -3.43
CA SER A 62 2.39 -17.66 -3.81
C SER A 62 2.24 -16.71 -2.65
N LEU A 63 2.52 -15.43 -2.89
CA LEU A 63 2.28 -14.34 -1.97
C LEU A 63 1.02 -13.58 -2.39
N ASN A 64 0.13 -13.38 -1.42
CA ASN A 64 -0.92 -12.38 -1.50
C ASN A 64 -0.52 -11.19 -0.65
N LEU A 65 -0.58 -9.99 -1.21
CA LEU A 65 -0.18 -8.75 -0.56
C LEU A 65 -1.25 -7.67 -0.75
N ALA A 66 -1.45 -6.84 0.25
CA ALA A 66 -2.19 -5.60 0.14
C ALA A 66 -1.40 -4.44 0.76
N PHE A 67 -1.19 -3.38 -0.02
CA PHE A 67 -0.71 -2.10 0.47
C PHE A 67 -1.87 -1.12 0.51
N ILE A 68 -1.95 -0.35 1.59
CA ILE A 68 -3.07 0.56 1.86
C ILE A 68 -2.49 1.91 2.24
N ALA A 69 -2.95 2.98 1.58
CA ALA A 69 -2.59 4.34 1.97
C ALA A 69 -3.65 5.34 1.50
N PRO A 70 -3.85 6.45 2.24
CA PRO A 70 -4.56 7.61 1.71
C PRO A 70 -3.70 8.32 0.64
N PRO A 71 -4.28 8.77 -0.48
CA PRO A 71 -3.57 9.64 -1.42
C PRO A 71 -3.28 11.01 -0.77
N ALA A 72 -2.20 11.67 -1.18
CA ALA A 72 -1.80 12.97 -0.64
C ALA A 72 -2.81 14.10 -0.91
N LYS A 73 -3.65 13.95 -1.95
CA LYS A 73 -4.70 14.89 -2.34
C LYS A 73 -5.87 14.15 -2.99
N PRO A 74 -7.07 14.76 -3.07
CA PRO A 74 -8.16 14.25 -3.89
C PRO A 74 -7.69 14.01 -5.33
N SER A 75 -8.10 12.90 -5.94
CA SER A 75 -7.62 12.45 -7.25
C SER A 75 -6.10 12.24 -7.35
N GLY A 76 -5.43 12.08 -6.21
CA GLY A 76 -4.02 11.69 -6.14
C GLY A 76 -3.80 10.23 -6.48
N TRP A 77 -2.62 9.75 -6.13
CA TRP A 77 -2.21 8.37 -6.33
C TRP A 77 -1.48 7.87 -5.10
N VAL A 78 -1.35 6.55 -4.99
CA VAL A 78 -0.48 5.90 -4.01
C VAL A 78 0.44 4.94 -4.73
N ALA A 79 1.62 4.71 -4.17
CA ALA A 79 2.56 3.76 -4.73
C ALA A 79 3.19 2.89 -3.65
N TRP A 80 3.50 1.66 -4.05
CA TRP A 80 4.34 0.75 -3.29
C TRP A 80 5.40 0.18 -4.21
N ALA A 81 6.64 0.04 -3.74
CA ALA A 81 7.76 -0.33 -4.58
C ALA A 81 8.62 -1.40 -3.92
N ILE A 82 9.28 -2.19 -4.77
CA ILE A 82 10.20 -3.25 -4.39
C ILE A 82 11.53 -3.07 -5.11
N ASN A 83 12.58 -3.54 -4.46
CA ASN A 83 13.97 -3.35 -4.88
C ASN A 83 14.56 -4.68 -5.33
N PRO A 84 14.41 -5.08 -6.60
CA PRO A 84 14.82 -6.41 -7.06
C PRO A 84 16.34 -6.59 -7.10
N LYS A 85 17.12 -5.51 -7.25
CA LYS A 85 18.58 -5.57 -7.44
C LYS A 85 19.38 -5.06 -6.24
N ARG A 86 18.96 -3.94 -5.67
CA ARG A 86 19.66 -3.24 -4.57
C ARG A 86 18.70 -2.31 -3.86
N ALA A 87 18.99 -1.99 -2.60
CA ALA A 87 18.27 -0.92 -1.92
C ALA A 87 18.48 0.46 -2.54
N GLY A 88 17.46 1.29 -2.36
CA GLY A 88 17.37 2.66 -2.84
C GLY A 88 16.15 2.89 -3.72
N MET A 89 15.88 4.14 -4.05
CA MET A 89 14.76 4.50 -4.93
C MET A 89 15.08 4.21 -6.41
N VAL A 90 16.33 4.41 -6.82
CA VAL A 90 16.76 4.13 -8.20
C VAL A 90 16.96 2.62 -8.40
N GLY A 91 16.33 2.08 -9.43
CA GLY A 91 16.22 0.65 -9.71
C GLY A 91 15.07 -0.03 -8.96
N ALA A 92 14.24 0.73 -8.25
CA ALA A 92 13.02 0.22 -7.65
C ALA A 92 11.95 0.00 -8.73
N GLN A 93 11.16 -1.05 -8.55
CA GLN A 93 9.96 -1.29 -9.36
C GLN A 93 8.74 -0.93 -8.53
N ALA A 94 7.96 0.04 -9.00
CA ALA A 94 6.81 0.57 -8.31
C ALA A 94 5.50 0.10 -8.93
N LEU A 95 4.53 -0.23 -8.08
CA LEU A 95 3.11 -0.32 -8.40
C LEU A 95 2.45 0.99 -7.99
N ILE A 96 1.81 1.67 -8.94
CA ILE A 96 1.15 2.96 -8.72
C ILE A 96 -0.35 2.79 -8.96
N ALA A 97 -1.15 3.02 -7.91
CA ALA A 97 -2.61 3.02 -7.97
C ALA A 97 -3.16 4.44 -8.07
N PHE A 98 -4.11 4.64 -8.98
CA PHE A 98 -4.80 5.92 -9.18
C PHE A 98 -6.19 5.70 -9.78
N GLN A 99 -7.05 6.72 -9.62
CA GLN A 99 -8.35 6.76 -10.28
C GLN A 99 -8.21 7.29 -11.70
N LYS A 100 -8.82 6.61 -12.66
CA LYS A 100 -9.01 7.13 -14.02
C LYS A 100 -10.10 8.20 -14.02
N GLY A 101 -10.20 8.96 -15.11
CA GLY A 101 -11.22 10.00 -15.28
C GLY A 101 -12.67 9.47 -15.24
N ASP A 102 -12.86 8.17 -15.48
CA ASP A 102 -14.15 7.46 -15.34
C ASP A 102 -14.47 7.05 -13.89
N GLY A 103 -13.59 7.39 -12.92
CA GLY A 103 -13.72 7.05 -11.50
C GLY A 103 -13.23 5.65 -11.13
N SER A 104 -12.96 4.78 -12.11
CA SER A 104 -12.48 3.43 -11.84
C SER A 104 -11.00 3.42 -11.44
N MET A 105 -10.63 2.48 -10.57
CA MET A 105 -9.26 2.31 -10.12
C MET A 105 -8.43 1.53 -11.14
N THR A 106 -7.17 1.92 -11.27
CA THR A 106 -6.18 1.17 -12.03
C THR A 106 -4.86 1.15 -11.29
N VAL A 107 -4.07 0.10 -11.53
CA VAL A 107 -2.70 -0.03 -11.02
C VAL A 107 -1.79 -0.23 -12.21
N LYS A 108 -0.69 0.53 -12.25
CA LYS A 108 0.34 0.42 -13.27
C LYS A 108 1.69 0.17 -12.63
N THR A 109 2.53 -0.57 -13.34
CA THR A 109 3.87 -0.91 -12.89
C THR A 109 4.92 -0.08 -13.63
N PHE A 110 5.94 0.34 -12.90
CA PHE A 110 7.00 1.20 -13.41
C PHE A 110 8.37 0.82 -12.87
N ASP A 111 9.40 1.05 -13.66
CA ASP A 111 10.79 0.98 -13.26
C ASP A 111 11.35 2.39 -13.06
N LEU A 112 11.95 2.63 -11.90
CA LEU A 112 12.53 3.92 -11.52
C LEU A 112 14.00 3.95 -11.96
N VAL A 113 14.24 4.25 -13.23
CA VAL A 113 15.60 4.25 -13.81
C VAL A 113 16.46 5.38 -13.24
N SER A 114 15.85 6.53 -12.92
CA SER A 114 16.48 7.63 -12.19
C SER A 114 15.41 8.51 -11.55
N TYR A 115 15.79 9.49 -10.72
CA TYR A 115 14.87 10.49 -10.17
C TYR A 115 14.12 11.32 -11.22
N LYS A 116 14.53 11.27 -12.49
CA LYS A 116 13.89 11.99 -13.61
C LYS A 116 13.26 11.07 -14.66
N LEU A 117 13.52 9.77 -14.59
CA LEU A 117 13.14 8.82 -15.62
C LEU A 117 12.43 7.63 -14.99
N ILE A 118 11.15 7.49 -15.34
CA ILE A 118 10.28 6.42 -14.90
C ILE A 118 9.70 5.78 -16.16
N ASN A 119 9.91 4.47 -16.33
CA ASN A 119 9.44 3.73 -17.50
C ASN A 119 8.31 2.78 -17.09
N GLN A 120 7.21 2.76 -17.83
CA GLN A 120 6.16 1.77 -17.59
C GLN A 120 6.66 0.40 -18.09
N THR A 121 6.85 -0.55 -17.18
CA THR A 121 7.38 -1.89 -17.50
C THR A 121 6.65 -2.95 -16.70
N LYS A 122 6.76 -4.22 -17.11
CA LYS A 122 6.36 -5.34 -16.23
C LYS A 122 7.28 -5.38 -15.02
N ILE A 123 6.75 -5.82 -13.88
CA ILE A 123 7.53 -6.08 -12.67
C ILE A 123 8.39 -7.36 -12.85
N ALA A 124 9.52 -7.44 -12.16
CA ALA A 124 10.49 -8.54 -12.29
C ALA A 124 9.96 -9.88 -11.75
N PHE A 125 8.93 -9.84 -10.89
CA PHE A 125 8.34 -11.02 -10.28
C PHE A 125 7.15 -11.53 -11.09
N ASP A 126 6.86 -12.83 -10.98
CA ASP A 126 5.74 -13.43 -11.67
C ASP A 126 4.43 -13.14 -10.94
N VAL A 127 3.89 -11.95 -11.22
CA VAL A 127 2.63 -11.48 -10.63
C VAL A 127 1.46 -11.92 -11.50
N SER A 128 0.58 -12.75 -10.92
CA SER A 128 -0.60 -13.28 -11.58
C SER A 128 -1.82 -12.35 -11.47
N SER A 129 -1.88 -11.48 -10.46
CA SER A 129 -2.92 -10.45 -10.35
C SER A 129 -2.40 -9.17 -9.72
N VAL A 130 -2.84 -8.04 -10.28
CA VAL A 130 -2.70 -6.71 -9.69
C VAL A 130 -4.05 -6.01 -9.75
N GLU A 131 -4.56 -5.58 -8.60
CA GLU A 131 -5.85 -4.89 -8.51
C GLU A 131 -5.74 -3.63 -7.65
N GLY A 132 -6.57 -2.64 -7.95
CA GLY A 132 -6.65 -1.39 -7.20
C GLY A 132 -8.08 -1.14 -6.71
N GLU A 133 -8.21 -0.65 -5.48
CA GLU A 133 -9.50 -0.23 -4.92
C GLU A 133 -9.35 1.14 -4.25
N HIS A 134 -10.44 1.92 -4.22
CA HIS A 134 -10.50 3.19 -3.49
C HIS A 134 -11.86 3.28 -2.82
N GLU A 135 -11.82 3.29 -1.49
CA GLU A 135 -12.99 3.31 -0.62
C GLU A 135 -12.57 3.97 0.70
N ASP A 136 -13.48 4.72 1.32
CA ASP A 136 -13.23 5.43 2.59
C ASP A 136 -12.01 6.36 2.57
N GLY A 137 -11.72 6.96 1.42
CA GLY A 137 -10.60 7.90 1.24
C GLY A 137 -9.22 7.25 1.28
N VAL A 138 -9.14 5.92 1.21
CA VAL A 138 -7.87 5.17 1.12
C VAL A 138 -7.81 4.31 -0.13
N MET A 139 -6.67 4.35 -0.80
CA MET A 139 -6.37 3.51 -1.95
C MET A 139 -5.69 2.22 -1.49
N ARG A 140 -6.03 1.10 -2.14
CA ARG A 140 -5.50 -0.22 -1.86
C ARG A 140 -4.89 -0.80 -3.13
N ILE A 141 -3.67 -1.31 -3.04
CA ILE A 141 -2.99 -2.07 -4.08
C ILE A 141 -2.98 -3.52 -3.62
N PHE A 142 -3.60 -4.40 -4.40
CA PHE A 142 -3.57 -5.84 -4.20
C PHE A 142 -2.63 -6.49 -5.20
N VAL A 143 -1.80 -7.40 -4.73
CA VAL A 143 -0.87 -8.15 -5.56
C VAL A 143 -0.94 -9.63 -5.18
N THR A 144 -1.09 -10.50 -6.18
CA THR A 144 -0.96 -11.95 -6.04
C THR A 144 0.08 -12.44 -7.02
N GLY A 145 1.04 -13.23 -6.57
CA GLY A 145 2.09 -13.72 -7.47
C GLY A 145 3.11 -14.63 -6.81
N GLY A 146 3.92 -15.26 -7.65
CA GLY A 146 5.16 -15.90 -7.24
C GLY A 146 6.23 -14.83 -7.08
N PHE A 147 6.65 -14.58 -5.84
CA PHE A 147 7.85 -13.78 -5.54
C PHE A 147 9.07 -14.70 -5.32
N ALA A 148 9.07 -15.86 -5.99
CA ALA A 148 10.25 -16.69 -6.10
C ALA A 148 11.22 -16.01 -7.06
N GLY A 149 12.34 -15.51 -6.54
CA GLY A 149 13.49 -15.19 -7.37
C GLY A 149 14.20 -16.48 -7.72
N GLU A 150 14.45 -16.74 -9.00
CA GLU A 150 15.45 -17.71 -9.43
C GLU A 150 16.83 -17.12 -9.11
N TYR A 151 17.66 -17.84 -8.36
CA TYR A 151 19.00 -17.39 -8.00
C TYR A 151 20.00 -17.94 -9.03
N ASP A 152 20.97 -17.13 -9.46
CA ASP A 152 21.99 -17.48 -10.48
C ASP A 152 23.04 -18.49 -9.94
N ASP A 153 22.67 -19.41 -9.04
CA ASP A 153 23.48 -20.56 -8.60
C ASP A 153 22.94 -21.91 -9.13
N GLY A 154 21.84 -21.90 -9.88
CA GLY A 154 21.22 -23.11 -10.42
C GLY A 154 20.48 -23.94 -9.36
N GLU A 155 20.27 -23.39 -8.16
CA GLU A 155 19.41 -23.98 -7.14
C GLU A 155 18.03 -23.32 -7.23
N SER A 156 17.00 -24.10 -7.56
CA SER A 156 15.61 -23.65 -7.49
C SER A 156 15.21 -23.48 -6.01
N GLY A 157 15.64 -22.38 -5.40
CA GLY A 157 15.27 -21.98 -4.06
C GLY A 157 14.07 -21.04 -4.09
N VAL A 158 13.09 -21.26 -3.23
CA VAL A 158 12.21 -20.16 -2.78
C VAL A 158 13.12 -19.11 -2.16
N ALA A 159 13.02 -17.84 -2.57
CA ALA A 159 13.69 -16.73 -1.87
C ALA A 159 13.51 -16.97 -0.36
N GLY A 160 14.61 -17.22 0.37
CA GLY A 160 14.54 -17.82 1.71
C GLY A 160 13.72 -16.97 2.67
N TRP A 161 12.48 -17.39 2.95
CA TRP A 161 11.61 -16.79 3.95
C TRP A 161 11.85 -17.45 5.31
N GLU A 162 13.07 -17.34 5.84
CA GLU A 162 13.31 -17.78 7.22
C GLU A 162 12.77 -16.74 8.22
N ARG A 163 12.15 -17.28 9.27
CA ARG A 163 11.42 -16.63 10.37
C ARG A 163 11.96 -15.22 10.70
N CYS A 164 11.13 -14.18 10.52
CA CYS A 164 11.36 -12.86 11.15
C CYS A 164 11.41 -13.07 12.67
N GLY A 165 12.61 -13.09 13.26
CA GLY A 165 12.84 -13.38 14.67
C GLY A 165 12.70 -12.13 15.54
N GLU A 166 12.04 -12.29 16.68
CA GLU A 166 11.92 -11.36 17.81
C GLU A 166 13.22 -10.64 18.19
N ARG A 167 13.41 -9.43 17.63
CA ARG A 167 13.78 -8.20 18.35
C ARG A 167 13.86 -7.03 17.36
N ASP A 168 12.91 -6.11 17.52
CA ASP A 168 12.99 -4.69 17.16
C ASP A 168 13.13 -4.22 15.70
N ASP A 169 13.10 -5.06 14.66
CA ASP A 169 13.09 -4.55 13.26
C ASP A 169 12.12 -5.33 12.34
N ALA A 170 11.40 -4.57 11.50
CA ALA A 170 10.18 -4.96 10.78
C ALA A 170 10.29 -6.19 9.86
N CYS A 171 9.15 -6.85 9.61
CA CYS A 171 9.03 -7.95 8.65
C CYS A 171 9.22 -7.44 7.21
N TYR A 172 10.38 -7.73 6.63
CA TYR A 172 10.72 -7.37 5.25
C TYR A 172 10.73 -8.60 4.35
N ALA A 173 10.12 -8.50 3.17
CA ALA A 173 10.44 -9.33 2.02
C ALA A 173 11.81 -8.92 1.46
N CYS A 174 12.89 -9.24 2.19
CA CYS A 174 14.22 -8.74 1.88
C CYS A 174 15.03 -9.77 1.07
N PRO A 175 15.29 -9.56 -0.24
CA PRO A 175 16.49 -10.12 -0.84
C PRO A 175 17.74 -9.51 -0.15
N PRO A 176 18.87 -10.24 -0.08
CA PRO A 176 19.97 -9.89 0.82
C PRO A 176 20.53 -8.48 0.51
N GLY A 177 20.61 -7.65 1.55
CA GLY A 177 21.30 -6.35 1.53
C GLY A 177 20.44 -5.10 1.28
N GLY A 178 19.12 -5.21 1.24
CA GLY A 178 18.24 -4.08 0.90
C GLY A 178 17.56 -3.38 2.09
N LYS A 179 17.93 -2.14 2.43
CA LYS A 179 17.06 -1.25 3.22
C LYS A 179 15.84 -0.79 2.40
N PHE A 180 14.66 -0.81 3.01
CA PHE A 180 13.41 -0.31 2.43
C PHE A 180 13.27 1.19 2.70
N GLU A 181 12.89 1.95 1.68
CA GLU A 181 12.64 3.38 1.81
C GLU A 181 11.31 3.71 1.13
N VAL A 182 10.30 4.04 1.94
CA VAL A 182 9.02 4.60 1.46
C VAL A 182 9.21 6.12 1.42
N GLN A 183 9.57 6.65 0.25
CA GLN A 183 9.53 8.09 0.00
C GLN A 183 8.46 8.39 -1.04
N GLY A 184 7.27 8.80 -0.56
CA GLY A 184 6.30 9.52 -1.37
C GLY A 184 6.47 11.01 -1.12
N HIS A 185 7.20 11.72 -1.99
CA HIS A 185 7.12 13.17 -2.06
C HIS A 185 6.09 13.57 -3.11
N ALA A 186 5.15 14.42 -2.70
CA ALA A 186 4.16 15.07 -3.56
C ALA A 186 4.79 16.10 -4.50
#